data_AF-A0A7S2H0Z1-F1
#
_entry.id   AF-A0A7S2H0Z1-F1
#
_cell.length_a   1.000
_cell.length_b   1.000
_cell.length_c   1.000
_cell.angle_alpha   90.00
_cell.angle_beta   90.00
_cell.angle_gamma   90.00
#
_symmetry.space_group_name_H-M   'P 1'
#
loop_
_entity.id
_entity.type
_entity.pdbx_description
1 polymer ?
#
loop_
_entity_poly.entity_id
_entity_poly.type
_entity_poly.pdbx_seq_one_letter_code
_entity_poly.pdbx_strand_id
1 'polypeptide(L)'
;IVALVPLAYTFGGVWTRKCLSNTYFIGPLLWRYVAADIWAKHTKMSPLALNIHFEQLHEKYAPVLFKHMVDQGGLYVKFGQFLSIFPDGVIPKAYMDQFQKLQKEVTPLPIEEVRELVKSSYGRPLEEVFSSFDAKPIGTA
;
A
#
# COMPACT_ATOMS: atom_id res chain seq x y z
N ILE A 1 -15.25 -7.87 10.39
CA ILE A 1 -15.14 -6.39 10.26
C ILE A 1 -15.33 -5.67 11.61
N VAL A 2 -16.13 -6.19 12.56
CA VAL A 2 -16.36 -5.56 13.89
C VAL A 2 -15.20 -5.75 14.91
N ALA A 3 -14.27 -6.69 14.67
CA ALA A 3 -13.23 -7.03 15.65
C ALA A 3 -11.99 -6.12 15.69
N LEU A 4 -11.86 -5.14 14.78
CA LEU A 4 -10.65 -4.28 14.71
C LEU A 4 -10.79 -2.96 15.48
N VAL A 5 -12.00 -2.55 15.85
CA VAL A 5 -12.25 -1.33 16.62
C VAL A 5 -11.74 -1.43 18.07
N PRO A 6 -11.85 -2.57 18.79
CA PRO A 6 -11.38 -2.66 20.18
C PRO A 6 -9.86 -2.52 20.35
N LEU A 7 -9.06 -2.88 19.34
CA LEU A 7 -7.59 -2.74 19.38
C LEU A 7 -7.11 -1.31 19.14
N ALA A 8 -7.96 -0.39 18.67
CA ALA A 8 -7.58 0.99 18.39
C ALA A 8 -7.42 1.85 19.65
N TYR A 9 -7.91 1.38 20.81
CA TYR A 9 -7.84 2.12 22.08
C TYR A 9 -6.48 1.98 22.79
N THR A 10 -5.65 0.99 22.42
CA THR A 10 -4.37 0.73 23.09
C THR A 10 -3.18 1.44 22.45
N PHE A 11 -3.31 1.96 21.23
CA PHE A 11 -2.28 2.71 20.52
C PHE A 11 -2.75 4.17 20.33
N GLY A 12 -1.98 5.16 20.83
CA GLY A 12 -2.41 6.55 21.03
C GLY A 12 -3.03 7.32 19.85
N GLY A 13 -3.52 8.54 20.11
CA GLY A 13 -4.45 9.32 19.27
C GLY A 13 -4.12 9.54 17.79
N VAL A 14 -2.87 9.36 17.35
CA VAL A 14 -2.48 9.40 15.92
C VAL A 14 -2.97 8.14 15.20
N TRP A 15 -2.83 6.97 15.83
CA TRP A 15 -3.26 5.68 15.26
C TRP A 15 -4.78 5.60 15.15
N THR A 16 -5.50 6.10 16.16
CA THR A 16 -6.96 6.17 16.18
C THR A 16 -7.51 7.02 15.02
N ARG A 17 -6.88 8.18 14.73
CA ARG A 17 -7.24 9.03 13.58
C ARG A 17 -7.01 8.32 12.24
N LYS A 18 -5.89 7.59 12.09
CA LYS A 18 -5.60 6.82 10.88
C LYS A 18 -6.57 5.64 10.68
N CYS A 19 -6.92 4.92 11.74
CA CYS A 19 -7.93 3.85 11.69
C CYS A 19 -9.32 4.39 11.32
N LEU A 20 -9.74 5.51 11.93
CA LEU A 20 -11.01 6.15 11.59
C LEU A 20 -11.03 6.58 10.11
N SER A 21 -9.99 7.27 9.65
CA SER A 21 -9.82 7.64 8.24
C SER A 21 -9.93 6.44 7.30
N ASN A 22 -9.25 5.33 7.63
CA ASN A 22 -9.30 4.11 6.82
C ASN A 22 -10.72 3.50 6.79
N THR A 23 -11.45 3.56 7.91
CA THR A 23 -12.83 3.05 8.00
C THR A 23 -13.79 3.85 7.11
N TYR A 24 -13.65 5.18 7.09
CA TYR A 24 -14.43 6.06 6.21
C TYR A 24 -14.07 5.93 4.73
N PHE A 25 -12.86 5.47 4.41
CA PHE A 25 -12.43 5.26 3.04
C PHE A 25 -12.83 3.87 2.50
N ILE A 26 -12.55 2.81 3.25
CA ILE A 26 -12.80 1.42 2.83
C ILE A 26 -14.30 1.08 2.87
N GLY A 27 -15.05 1.58 3.85
CA GLY A 27 -16.48 1.27 4.02
C GLY A 27 -17.31 1.58 2.78
N PRO A 28 -17.32 2.84 2.27
CA PRO A 28 -18.05 3.21 1.07
C PRO A 28 -17.56 2.49 -0.18
N LEU A 29 -16.25 2.20 -0.28
CA LEU A 29 -15.69 1.44 -1.39
C LEU A 29 -16.29 0.03 -1.43
N LEU A 30 -16.24 -0.69 -0.32
CA LEU A 30 -16.81 -2.04 -0.20
C LEU A 30 -18.32 -2.04 -0.43
N TRP A 31 -19.02 -1.01 0.05
CA TRP A 31 -20.46 -0.87 -0.18
C TRP A 31 -20.82 -0.85 -1.67
N ARG A 32 -19.98 -0.25 -2.53
CA ARG A 32 -20.22 -0.25 -3.99
C ARG A 32 -20.09 -1.64 -4.60
N TYR A 33 -19.13 -2.44 -4.13
CA TYR A 33 -18.99 -3.83 -4.57
C TYR A 33 -20.17 -4.70 -4.09
N VAL A 34 -20.60 -4.55 -2.84
CA VAL A 34 -21.76 -5.27 -2.28
C VAL A 34 -23.04 -4.86 -2.99
N ALA A 35 -23.24 -3.55 -3.22
CA ALA A 35 -24.41 -3.05 -3.95
C ALA A 35 -24.44 -3.56 -5.41
N ALA A 36 -23.28 -3.64 -6.07
CA ALA A 36 -23.18 -4.22 -7.41
C ALA A 36 -23.57 -5.71 -7.43
N ASP A 37 -23.11 -6.50 -6.46
CA ASP A 37 -23.48 -7.92 -6.32
C ASP A 37 -24.99 -8.11 -6.03
N ILE A 38 -25.56 -7.30 -5.12
CA ILE A 38 -26.99 -7.31 -4.82
C ILE A 38 -27.80 -6.93 -6.05
N TRP A 39 -27.39 -5.88 -6.77
CA TRP A 39 -28.07 -5.43 -7.97
C TRP A 39 -28.03 -6.49 -9.06
N ALA A 40 -26.87 -7.12 -9.30
CA ALA A 40 -26.70 -8.18 -10.28
C ALA A 40 -27.60 -9.40 -10.00
N LYS A 41 -27.74 -9.78 -8.72
CA LYS A 41 -28.67 -10.82 -8.27
C LYS A 41 -30.12 -10.44 -8.52
N HIS A 42 -30.48 -9.16 -8.31
CA HIS A 42 -31.84 -8.67 -8.49
C HIS A 42 -32.23 -8.55 -9.98
N THR A 43 -31.30 -8.18 -10.86
CA THR A 43 -31.54 -8.02 -12.30
C THR A 43 -31.30 -9.28 -13.12
N LYS A 44 -30.95 -10.43 -12.49
CA LYS A 44 -30.54 -11.68 -13.16
C LYS A 44 -29.46 -11.43 -14.23
N MET A 45 -28.44 -10.65 -13.86
CA MET A 45 -27.38 -10.26 -14.78
C MET A 45 -26.50 -11.47 -15.14
N SER A 46 -26.09 -11.56 -16.41
CA SER A 46 -25.15 -12.61 -16.86
C SER A 46 -23.81 -12.50 -16.10
N PRO A 47 -23.17 -13.62 -15.73
CA PRO A 47 -21.86 -13.60 -15.05
C PRO A 47 -20.80 -12.77 -15.79
N LEU A 48 -20.86 -12.75 -17.13
CA LEU A 48 -19.93 -11.96 -17.94
C LEU A 48 -20.15 -10.45 -17.76
N ALA A 49 -21.40 -9.99 -17.72
CA ALA A 49 -21.74 -8.58 -17.54
C ALA A 49 -21.37 -8.10 -16.13
N LEU A 50 -21.50 -8.97 -15.13
CA LEU A 50 -21.05 -8.69 -13.76
C LEU A 50 -19.52 -8.57 -13.68
N ASN A 51 -18.77 -9.47 -14.33
CA ASN A 51 -17.31 -9.38 -14.39
C ASN A 51 -16.84 -8.08 -15.04
N ILE A 52 -17.44 -7.68 -16.17
CA ILE A 52 -17.14 -6.40 -16.83
C ILE A 52 -17.40 -5.22 -15.87
N HIS A 53 -18.50 -5.26 -15.12
CA HIS A 53 -18.82 -4.22 -14.16
C HIS A 53 -17.81 -4.17 -13.00
N PHE A 54 -17.36 -5.32 -12.50
CA PHE A 54 -16.31 -5.38 -11.49
C PHE A 54 -14.96 -4.88 -12.01
N GLU A 55 -14.57 -5.24 -13.23
CA GLU A 55 -13.35 -4.72 -13.87
C GLU A 55 -13.35 -3.19 -13.92
N GLN A 56 -14.47 -2.58 -14.32
CA GLN A 56 -14.62 -1.12 -14.31
C GLN A 56 -14.47 -0.50 -12.91
N LEU A 57 -15.01 -1.16 -11.89
CA LEU A 57 -14.85 -0.72 -10.50
C LEU A 57 -13.38 -0.85 -10.06
N HIS A 58 -12.71 -1.95 -10.42
CA HIS A 58 -11.31 -2.18 -10.07
C HIS A 58 -10.39 -1.13 -10.69
N GLU A 59 -10.54 -0.84 -11.99
CA GLU A 59 -9.76 0.21 -12.66
C GLU A 59 -9.96 1.58 -12.03
N LYS A 60 -11.19 1.89 -11.63
CA LYS A 60 -11.53 3.17 -11.02
C LYS A 60 -10.93 3.33 -9.62
N TYR A 61 -10.95 2.30 -8.80
CA TYR A 61 -10.58 2.40 -7.38
C TYR A 61 -9.17 1.95 -7.03
N ALA A 62 -8.53 1.16 -7.89
CA ALA A 62 -7.14 0.77 -7.71
C ALA A 62 -6.18 1.95 -7.48
N PRO A 63 -6.16 3.02 -8.30
CA PRO A 63 -5.26 4.15 -8.06
C PRO A 63 -5.62 4.94 -6.80
N VAL A 64 -6.90 5.00 -6.44
CA VAL A 64 -7.36 5.70 -5.23
C VAL A 64 -6.90 4.96 -3.97
N LEU A 65 -7.04 3.63 -3.95
CA LEU A 65 -6.55 2.80 -2.85
C LEU A 65 -5.03 2.87 -2.73
N PHE A 66 -4.31 2.80 -3.85
CA PHE A 66 -2.86 2.95 -3.87
C PHE A 66 -2.39 4.26 -3.24
N LYS A 67 -2.97 5.39 -3.67
CA LYS A 67 -2.63 6.71 -3.11
C LYS A 67 -2.90 6.74 -1.61
N HIS A 68 -4.03 6.21 -1.17
CA HIS A 68 -4.36 6.15 0.25
C HIS A 68 -3.33 5.33 1.04
N MET A 69 -2.86 4.19 0.51
CA MET A 69 -1.85 3.36 1.17
C MET A 69 -0.49 4.05 1.26
N VAL A 70 -0.08 4.78 0.22
CA VAL A 70 1.14 5.59 0.22
C VAL A 70 1.04 6.72 1.26
N ASP A 71 -0.07 7.46 1.27
CA ASP A 71 -0.30 8.58 2.19
C ASP A 71 -0.29 8.14 3.67
N GLN A 72 -0.80 6.93 3.97
CA GLN A 72 -0.77 6.39 5.32
C GLN A 72 0.64 5.97 5.76
N GLY A 73 1.47 5.51 4.81
CA GLY A 73 2.84 5.04 5.02
C GLY A 73 2.95 3.78 5.89
N GLY A 74 4.19 3.36 6.16
CA GLY A 74 4.51 2.31 7.14
C GLY A 74 3.83 0.97 6.85
N LEU A 75 2.92 0.56 7.73
CA LEU A 75 2.23 -0.74 7.66
C LEU A 75 1.43 -0.93 6.37
N TYR A 76 0.81 0.12 5.84
CA TYR A 76 -0.02 0.04 4.63
C TYR A 76 0.82 -0.19 3.38
N VAL A 77 2.01 0.43 3.29
CA VAL A 77 2.97 0.18 2.22
C VAL A 77 3.45 -1.28 2.27
N LYS A 78 3.78 -1.80 3.46
CA LYS A 78 4.17 -3.20 3.65
C LYS A 78 3.06 -4.18 3.25
N PHE A 79 1.81 -3.88 3.59
CA PHE A 79 0.67 -4.68 3.13
C PHE A 79 0.55 -4.69 1.61
N GLY A 80 0.71 -3.53 0.95
CA GLY A 80 0.69 -3.47 -0.51
C GLY A 80 1.82 -4.29 -1.14
N GLN A 81 3.04 -4.22 -0.60
CA GLN A 81 4.16 -5.06 -1.02
C GLN A 81 3.86 -6.56 -0.85
N PHE A 82 3.24 -6.96 0.26
CA PHE A 82 2.80 -8.34 0.48
C PHE A 82 1.68 -8.76 -0.49
N LEU A 83 0.73 -7.87 -0.80
CA LEU A 83 -0.34 -8.15 -1.74
C LEU A 83 0.17 -8.24 -3.19
N SER A 84 1.24 -7.54 -3.55
CA SER A 84 1.84 -7.65 -4.90
C SER A 84 2.52 -8.99 -5.20
N ILE A 85 2.80 -9.82 -4.18
CA ILE A 85 3.35 -11.18 -4.37
C ILE A 85 2.27 -12.27 -4.25
N PHE A 86 1.01 -11.89 -4.05
CA PHE A 86 -0.08 -12.84 -3.91
C PHE A 86 -0.33 -13.57 -5.25
N PRO A 87 -0.69 -14.87 -5.22
CA PRO A 87 -0.89 -15.65 -6.43
C PRO A 87 -1.93 -15.04 -7.38
N ASP A 88 -1.65 -15.19 -8.69
CA ASP A 88 -2.50 -14.71 -9.78
C ASP A 88 -3.93 -15.24 -9.64
N GLY A 89 -4.91 -14.36 -9.86
CA GLY A 89 -6.34 -14.68 -9.81
C GLY A 89 -7.01 -14.47 -8.45
N VAL A 90 -6.26 -14.21 -7.38
CA VAL A 90 -6.84 -13.81 -6.09
C VAL A 90 -7.12 -12.31 -6.05
N ILE A 91 -6.19 -11.52 -6.61
CA ILE A 91 -6.29 -10.06 -6.63
C ILE A 91 -6.54 -9.61 -8.07
N PRO A 92 -7.51 -8.71 -8.32
CA PRO A 92 -7.73 -8.20 -9.66
C PRO A 92 -6.50 -7.48 -10.19
N LYS A 93 -6.21 -7.68 -11.48
CA LYS A 93 -5.02 -7.15 -12.15
C LYS A 93 -4.81 -5.65 -11.91
N ALA A 94 -5.87 -4.85 -11.99
CA ALA A 94 -5.81 -3.41 -11.74
C ALA A 94 -5.21 -3.04 -10.38
N TYR A 95 -5.47 -3.82 -9.32
CA TYR A 95 -4.86 -3.62 -8.01
C TYR A 95 -3.42 -4.12 -7.96
N MET A 96 -3.14 -5.28 -8.55
CA MET A 96 -1.77 -5.83 -8.62
C MET A 96 -0.80 -4.87 -9.31
N ASP A 97 -1.22 -4.28 -10.43
CA ASP A 97 -0.41 -3.32 -11.20
C ASP A 97 -0.06 -2.08 -10.36
N GLN A 98 -0.95 -1.63 -9.47
CA GLN A 98 -0.64 -0.53 -8.55
C GLN A 98 0.27 -1.00 -7.40
N PHE A 99 0.03 -2.17 -6.82
CA PHE A 99 0.86 -2.69 -5.73
C PHE A 99 2.30 -2.99 -6.16
N GLN A 100 2.52 -3.42 -7.41
CA GLN A 100 3.87 -3.57 -7.96
C GLN A 100 4.65 -2.24 -7.99
N LYS A 101 3.97 -1.09 -8.09
CA LYS A 101 4.64 0.22 -8.00
C LYS A 101 5.18 0.49 -6.60
N LEU A 102 4.53 -0.01 -5.54
CA LEU A 102 5.02 0.08 -4.15
C LEU A 102 6.33 -0.68 -3.93
N GLN A 103 6.63 -1.68 -4.77
CA GLN A 103 7.92 -2.36 -4.73
C GLN A 103 9.02 -1.59 -5.49
N LYS A 104 8.65 -0.76 -6.47
CA LYS A 104 9.58 -0.13 -7.43
C LYS A 104 9.98 1.28 -7.04
N GLU A 105 9.16 2.00 -6.30
CA GLU A 105 9.44 3.40 -5.93
C GLU A 105 10.14 3.49 -4.57
N VAL A 106 11.44 3.26 -4.55
CA VAL A 106 12.28 3.80 -3.47
C VAL A 106 13.22 4.81 -4.08
N THR A 107 12.98 6.08 -3.73
CA THR A 107 13.93 7.13 -4.08
C THR A 107 15.19 6.89 -3.25
N PRO A 108 16.36 6.69 -3.88
CA PRO A 108 17.58 6.50 -3.13
C PRO A 108 17.87 7.72 -2.28
N LEU A 109 18.26 7.49 -1.02
CA LEU A 109 18.70 8.57 -0.13
C LEU A 109 19.89 9.30 -0.78
N PRO A 110 19.93 10.66 -0.71
CA PRO A 110 21.10 11.41 -1.13
C PRO A 110 22.35 10.91 -0.41
N ILE A 111 23.47 10.79 -1.15
CA ILE A 111 24.72 10.24 -0.59
C ILE A 111 25.26 11.11 0.56
N GLU A 112 24.94 12.39 0.58
CA GLU A 112 25.26 13.34 1.65
C GLU A 112 24.58 12.96 2.97
N GLU A 113 23.30 12.59 2.94
CA GLU A 113 22.59 12.11 4.14
C GLU A 113 23.18 10.79 4.64
N VAL A 114 23.57 9.91 3.72
CA VAL A 114 24.25 8.64 4.06
C VAL A 114 25.61 8.90 4.73
N ARG A 115 26.39 9.86 4.21
CA ARG A 115 27.67 10.26 4.81
C ARG A 115 27.50 10.81 6.22
N GLU A 116 26.51 11.68 6.43
CA GLU A 116 26.21 12.22 7.76
C GLU A 116 25.77 11.13 8.73
N LEU A 117 24.92 10.20 8.28
CA LEU A 117 24.45 9.08 9.09
C LEU A 117 25.61 8.19 9.53
N VAL A 118 26.51 7.82 8.62
CA VAL A 118 27.71 7.02 8.94
C VAL A 118 28.62 7.78 9.90
N LYS A 119 28.87 9.07 9.64
CA LYS A 119 29.69 9.91 10.53
C LYS A 119 29.10 10.01 11.93
N SER A 120 27.79 10.16 12.05
CA SER A 120 27.10 10.21 13.35
C SER A 120 27.15 8.87 14.09
N SER A 121 27.15 7.76 13.37
CA SER A 121 27.09 6.40 13.94
C SER A 121 28.48 5.86 14.32
N TYR A 122 29.51 6.15 13.53
CA TYR A 122 30.88 5.66 13.72
C TYR A 122 31.85 6.72 14.24
N GLY A 123 31.43 7.99 14.33
CA GLY A 123 32.26 9.12 14.77
C GLY A 123 33.37 9.52 13.79
N ARG A 124 33.37 8.94 12.58
CA ARG A 124 34.42 9.10 11.56
C ARG A 124 33.81 9.21 10.15
N PRO A 125 34.46 9.94 9.23
CA PRO A 125 33.97 10.06 7.85
C PRO A 125 33.93 8.70 7.14
N LEU A 126 33.00 8.56 6.18
CA LEU A 126 32.73 7.34 5.43
C LEU A 126 34.00 6.74 4.82
N GLU A 127 34.88 7.61 4.31
CA GLU A 127 36.13 7.29 3.63
C GLU A 127 37.22 6.72 4.56
N GLU A 128 37.10 6.92 5.87
CA GLU A 128 38.00 6.33 6.88
C GLU A 128 37.47 4.99 7.41
N VAL A 129 36.16 4.75 7.30
CA VAL A 129 35.51 3.54 7.82
C VAL A 129 35.55 2.40 6.79
N PHE A 130 35.40 2.73 5.50
CA PHE A 130 35.37 1.76 4.41
C PHE A 130 36.51 2.00 3.41
N SER A 131 37.10 0.93 2.89
CA SER A 131 38.16 1.02 1.87
C SER A 131 37.65 1.47 0.50
N SER A 132 36.38 1.22 0.19
CA SER A 132 35.67 1.72 -0.98
C SER A 132 34.17 1.80 -0.70
N PHE A 133 33.50 2.78 -1.31
CA PHE A 133 32.06 2.96 -1.20
C PHE A 133 31.47 3.42 -2.54
N ASP A 134 30.46 2.72 -3.05
CA ASP A 134 29.72 3.11 -4.25
C ASP A 134 28.49 3.94 -3.85
N ALA A 135 28.40 5.15 -4.37
CA ALA A 135 27.27 6.05 -4.12
C ALA A 135 25.96 5.57 -4.78
N LYS A 136 26.05 4.62 -5.73
CA LYS A 136 24.88 4.05 -6.40
C LYS A 136 24.34 2.87 -5.57
N PRO A 137 23.13 2.98 -5.01
CA PRO A 137 22.53 1.86 -4.30
C PRO A 137 22.22 0.73 -5.27
N ILE A 138 22.61 -0.48 -4.89
CA ILE A 138 22.36 -1.71 -5.66
C ILE A 138 21.07 -2.42 -5.22
N GLY A 139 20.42 -1.96 -4.15
CA GLY A 139 19.23 -2.57 -3.58
C GLY A 139 18.53 -1.67 -2.57
N THR A 140 17.36 -2.10 -2.12
CA THR A 140 16.55 -1.46 -1.09
C THR A 140 16.29 -2.47 0.03
N ALA A 141 16.33 -2.01 1.29
CA ALA A 141 16.06 -2.82 2.48
C ALA A 141 15.08 -2.11 3.43
#